data_AF-A0A9C9G500-F1
#
_entry.id   AF-A0A9C9G500-F1
#
_cell.length_a   1.000
_cell.length_b   1.000
_cell.length_c   1.000
_cell.angle_alpha   90.00
_cell.angle_beta   90.00
_cell.angle_gamma   90.00
#
_symmetry.space_group_name_H-M   'P 1'
#
loop_
_entity.id
_entity.type
_entity.pdbx_description
1 polymer ?
#
loop_
_entity_poly.entity_id
_entity_poly.type
_entity_poly.pdbx_seq_one_letter_code
_entity_poly.pdbx_strand_id
1 'polypeptide(L)'
;MSNPLLDMDGLPAFSSIQADDIEPAIDSLLAENRRQIDALLADEANISWDQLIAPLEDLEERLSRAWSPVSHLNSVMNSDALRAAYNACLPKLSDYATEIGQNEKLYHAFETISQSADFDALEPAQKKVITNALRDFRLSGVHLQDEAKNRYRDIMLELSTLTTRFEENILDATHGWDCLIEDKGHLAG
;
A
#
# COMPACT_ATOMS: atom_id res chain seq x y z
N MET A 1 -9.35 7.67 22.83
CA MET A 1 -7.98 7.11 22.88
C MET A 1 -7.37 7.35 21.50
N SER A 2 -6.08 7.67 21.42
CA SER A 2 -5.39 7.81 20.12
C SER A 2 -5.28 6.43 19.48
N ASN A 3 -5.51 6.33 18.16
CA ASN A 3 -5.34 5.08 17.43
C ASN A 3 -3.83 4.75 17.35
N PRO A 4 -3.37 3.56 17.80
CA PRO A 4 -1.95 3.22 17.86
C PRO A 4 -1.28 3.13 16.48
N LEU A 5 -2.05 2.93 15.40
CA LEU A 5 -1.54 2.92 14.03
C LEU A 5 -1.30 4.32 13.47
N LEU A 6 -1.79 5.37 14.16
CA LEU A 6 -1.57 6.76 13.80
C LEU A 6 -0.48 7.42 14.65
N ASP A 7 0.04 6.71 15.66
CA ASP A 7 1.21 7.12 16.43
C ASP A 7 2.48 6.61 15.74
N MET A 8 3.28 7.56 15.26
CA MET A 8 4.44 7.32 14.41
C MET A 8 5.76 7.56 15.15
N ASP A 9 5.73 7.66 16.48
CA ASP A 9 6.94 7.83 17.28
C ASP A 9 7.58 6.47 17.59
N GLY A 10 8.79 6.26 17.05
CA GLY A 10 9.58 5.06 17.32
C GLY A 10 9.07 3.79 16.62
N LEU A 11 9.15 2.65 17.33
CA LEU A 11 8.81 1.33 16.80
C LEU A 11 7.31 1.05 16.93
N PRO A 12 6.70 0.24 16.02
CA PRO A 12 5.30 -0.11 16.11
C PRO A 12 4.94 -0.75 17.46
N ALA A 13 3.92 -0.21 18.12
CA ALA A 13 3.39 -0.71 19.39
C ALA A 13 2.49 -1.94 19.18
N PHE A 14 3.06 -3.06 18.70
CA PHE A 14 2.32 -4.28 18.32
C PHE A 14 1.32 -4.78 19.37
N SER A 15 1.68 -4.72 20.65
CA SER A 15 0.82 -5.14 21.76
C SER A 15 -0.46 -4.32 21.94
N SER A 16 -0.51 -3.13 21.33
CA SER A 16 -1.61 -2.18 21.47
C SER A 16 -2.52 -2.15 20.26
N ILE A 17 -2.11 -2.72 19.12
CA ILE A 17 -2.92 -2.77 17.89
C ILE A 17 -4.06 -3.77 18.08
N GLN A 18 -5.31 -3.29 17.99
CA GLN A 18 -6.51 -4.14 17.96
C GLN A 18 -7.12 -4.16 16.56
N ALA A 19 -7.92 -5.19 16.26
CA ALA A 19 -8.59 -5.31 14.96
C ALA A 19 -9.45 -4.07 14.63
N ASP A 20 -10.16 -3.54 15.63
CA ASP A 20 -11.05 -2.38 15.50
C ASP A 20 -10.28 -1.06 15.23
N ASP A 21 -8.97 -1.02 15.45
CA ASP A 21 -8.14 0.16 15.14
C ASP A 21 -7.79 0.24 13.65
N ILE A 22 -7.78 -0.88 12.94
CA ILE A 22 -7.16 -1.02 11.61
C ILE A 22 -7.92 -0.21 10.56
N GLU A 23 -9.19 -0.56 10.33
CA GLU A 23 -9.98 0.06 9.26
C GLU A 23 -10.14 1.58 9.45
N PRO A 24 -10.42 2.10 10.66
CA PRO A 24 -10.47 3.55 10.89
C PRO A 24 -9.15 4.27 10.63
N ALA A 25 -8.00 3.65 10.97
CA ALA A 25 -6.69 4.25 10.72
C ALA A 25 -6.42 4.35 9.22
N ILE A 26 -6.65 3.26 8.48
CA ILE A 26 -6.43 3.21 7.03
C ILE A 26 -7.37 4.18 6.31
N ASP A 27 -8.66 4.23 6.66
CA ASP A 27 -9.60 5.18 6.06
C ASP A 27 -9.16 6.63 6.29
N SER A 28 -8.74 6.96 7.52
CA SER A 28 -8.25 8.30 7.84
C SER A 28 -7.01 8.67 7.03
N LEU A 29 -6.04 7.75 6.91
CA LEU A 29 -4.80 7.99 6.18
C LEU A 29 -5.04 8.13 4.68
N LEU A 30 -5.86 7.26 4.08
CA LEU A 30 -6.19 7.33 2.67
C LEU A 30 -6.96 8.63 2.33
N ALA A 31 -7.89 9.05 3.19
CA ALA A 31 -8.63 10.29 3.00
C ALA A 31 -7.72 11.53 3.13
N GLU A 32 -6.81 11.52 4.11
CA GLU A 32 -5.86 12.62 4.31
C GLU A 32 -4.83 12.69 3.17
N ASN A 33 -4.28 11.55 2.74
CA ASN A 33 -3.33 11.51 1.63
C ASN A 33 -3.96 12.10 0.36
N ARG A 34 -5.19 11.72 0.00
CA ARG A 34 -5.89 12.31 -1.16
C ARG A 34 -5.99 13.83 -1.07
N ARG A 35 -6.41 14.35 0.10
CA ARG A 35 -6.51 15.81 0.32
C ARG A 35 -5.16 16.50 0.17
N GLN A 36 -4.10 15.93 0.72
CA GLN A 36 -2.76 16.53 0.64
C GLN A 36 -2.21 16.45 -0.78
N ILE A 37 -2.41 15.35 -1.49
CA ILE A 37 -2.02 15.21 -2.90
C ILE A 37 -2.73 16.27 -3.76
N ASP A 38 -4.03 16.47 -3.57
CA ASP A 38 -4.78 17.52 -4.28
C ASP A 38 -4.23 18.92 -3.97
N ALA A 39 -3.85 19.18 -2.72
CA ALA A 39 -3.26 20.47 -2.31
C ALA A 39 -1.87 20.68 -2.92
N LEU A 40 -1.01 19.66 -2.95
CA LEU A 40 0.32 19.70 -3.55
C LEU A 40 0.22 19.93 -5.07
N LEU A 41 -0.76 19.33 -5.73
CA LEU A 41 -0.99 19.49 -7.16
C LEU A 41 -1.65 20.83 -7.54
N ALA A 42 -2.25 21.55 -6.59
CA ALA A 42 -2.88 22.84 -6.86
C ALA A 42 -1.87 23.96 -7.08
N ASP A 43 -0.63 23.82 -6.57
CA ASP A 43 0.45 24.79 -6.77
C ASP A 43 1.31 24.43 -7.98
N GLU A 44 0.70 24.49 -9.18
CA GLU A 44 1.37 24.13 -10.44
C GLU A 44 2.61 24.99 -10.74
N ALA A 45 2.72 26.18 -10.14
CA ALA A 45 3.83 27.10 -10.34
C ALA A 45 5.12 26.68 -9.60
N ASN A 46 5.03 25.76 -8.64
CA ASN A 46 6.13 25.41 -7.74
C ASN A 46 6.42 23.90 -7.71
N ILE A 47 6.22 23.21 -8.83
CA ILE A 47 6.49 21.78 -8.96
C ILE A 47 8.00 21.53 -8.94
N SER A 48 8.50 20.94 -7.84
CA SER A 48 9.91 20.58 -7.66
C SER A 48 10.05 19.33 -6.79
N TRP A 49 11.28 18.86 -6.60
CA TRP A 49 11.55 17.76 -5.66
C TRP A 49 11.04 18.07 -4.26
N ASP A 50 11.41 19.22 -3.70
CA ASP A 50 11.11 19.57 -2.30
C ASP A 50 9.64 19.92 -2.06
N GLN A 51 8.94 20.41 -3.10
CA GLN A 51 7.56 20.90 -2.96
C GLN A 51 6.52 19.86 -3.37
N LEU A 52 6.90 18.83 -4.13
CA LEU A 52 5.99 17.78 -4.55
C LEU A 52 6.51 16.39 -4.19
N ILE A 53 7.68 16.01 -4.67
CA ILE A 53 8.15 14.62 -4.58
C ILE A 53 8.41 14.21 -3.13
N ALA A 54 9.20 14.98 -2.38
CA ALA A 54 9.51 14.68 -0.98
C ALA A 54 8.24 14.63 -0.10
N PRO A 55 7.31 15.60 -0.18
CA PRO A 55 6.02 15.50 0.53
C PRO A 55 5.18 14.28 0.13
N LEU A 56 5.19 13.87 -1.15
CA LEU A 56 4.49 12.65 -1.58
C LEU A 56 5.08 11.39 -0.95
N GLU A 57 6.41 11.28 -0.90
CA GLU A 57 7.11 10.17 -0.24
C GLU A 57 6.76 10.12 1.26
N ASP A 58 6.67 11.27 1.94
CA ASP A 58 6.25 11.32 3.35
C ASP A 58 4.81 10.80 3.56
N LEU A 59 3.90 11.09 2.62
CA LEU A 59 2.52 10.59 2.66
C LEU A 59 2.44 9.07 2.45
N GLU A 60 3.23 8.54 1.52
CA GLU A 60 3.34 7.10 1.29
C GLU A 60 3.97 6.40 2.48
N GLU A 61 5.07 6.94 3.03
CA GLU A 61 5.74 6.40 4.21
C GLU A 61 4.78 6.34 5.41
N ARG A 62 3.97 7.39 5.63
CA ARG A 62 2.97 7.39 6.71
C ARG A 62 1.95 6.24 6.55
N LEU A 63 1.47 6.00 5.33
CA LEU A 63 0.55 4.88 5.06
C LEU A 63 1.27 3.54 5.25
N SER A 64 2.49 3.41 4.75
CA SER A 64 3.34 2.22 4.87
C SER A 64 3.62 1.86 6.33
N ARG A 65 3.93 2.84 7.18
CA ARG A 65 4.19 2.65 8.61
C ARG A 65 2.95 2.22 9.38
N ALA A 66 1.75 2.62 8.95
CA ALA A 66 0.50 2.12 9.52
C ALA A 66 0.15 0.71 9.03
N TRP A 67 0.34 0.42 7.74
CA TRP A 67 -0.08 -0.85 7.15
C TRP A 67 0.90 -2.00 7.42
N SER A 68 2.21 -1.73 7.45
CA SER A 68 3.24 -2.77 7.63
C SER A 68 3.07 -3.58 8.91
N PRO A 69 2.80 -2.99 10.09
CA PRO A 69 2.52 -3.74 11.31
C PRO A 69 1.27 -4.61 11.20
N VAL A 70 0.22 -4.13 10.52
CA VAL A 70 -1.03 -4.86 10.32
C VAL A 70 -0.80 -6.08 9.42
N SER A 71 -0.13 -5.90 8.30
CA SER A 71 0.25 -6.99 7.39
C SER A 71 1.14 -8.02 8.09
N HIS A 72 2.10 -7.55 8.90
CA HIS A 72 2.93 -8.43 9.71
C HIS A 72 2.11 -9.26 10.71
N LEU A 73 1.24 -8.62 11.50
CA LEU A 73 0.37 -9.32 12.46
C LEU A 73 -0.53 -10.34 11.74
N ASN A 74 -1.07 -10.01 10.57
CA ASN A 74 -1.87 -10.94 9.79
C ASN A 74 -1.08 -12.20 9.40
N SER A 75 0.23 -12.07 9.18
CA SER A 75 1.13 -13.17 8.83
C SER A 75 1.59 -14.01 10.03
N VAL A 76 1.83 -13.41 11.20
CA VAL A 76 2.45 -14.10 12.35
C VAL A 76 1.54 -14.35 13.54
N MET A 77 0.41 -13.64 13.63
CA MET A 77 -0.53 -13.65 14.75
C MET A 77 -1.98 -13.61 14.24
N ASN A 78 -2.27 -14.39 13.20
CA ASN A 78 -3.58 -14.40 12.56
C ASN A 78 -4.71 -14.79 13.54
N SER A 79 -5.84 -14.11 13.42
CA SER A 79 -7.10 -14.42 14.12
C SER A 79 -8.27 -13.99 13.25
N ASP A 80 -9.47 -14.53 13.49
CA ASP A 80 -10.64 -14.19 12.67
C ASP A 80 -10.95 -12.68 12.67
N ALA A 81 -10.82 -12.01 13.82
CA ALA A 81 -11.05 -10.57 13.92
C ALA A 81 -9.99 -9.77 13.13
N LEU A 82 -8.72 -10.14 13.26
CA LEU A 82 -7.63 -9.49 12.52
C LEU A 82 -7.76 -9.72 11.01
N ARG A 83 -8.08 -10.96 10.61
CA ARG A 83 -8.30 -11.34 9.21
C ARG A 83 -9.46 -10.55 8.60
N ALA A 84 -10.57 -10.41 9.31
CA ALA A 84 -11.71 -9.61 8.85
C ALA A 84 -11.33 -8.12 8.63
N ALA A 85 -10.63 -7.51 9.59
CA ALA A 85 -10.18 -6.13 9.48
C ALA A 85 -9.14 -5.92 8.36
N TYR A 86 -8.20 -6.86 8.20
CA TYR A 86 -7.23 -6.88 7.11
C TYR A 86 -7.94 -6.94 5.75
N ASN A 87 -8.87 -7.87 5.59
CA ASN A 87 -9.64 -8.07 4.35
C ASN A 87 -10.53 -6.88 4.00
N ALA A 88 -11.06 -6.16 5.00
CA ALA A 88 -11.81 -4.93 4.77
C ALA A 88 -10.95 -3.79 4.20
N CYS A 89 -9.64 -3.77 4.50
CA CYS A 89 -8.72 -2.73 4.05
C CYS A 89 -8.12 -2.99 2.67
N LEU A 90 -7.94 -4.25 2.28
CA LEU A 90 -7.28 -4.62 1.02
C LEU A 90 -7.92 -4.00 -0.23
N PRO A 91 -9.25 -4.04 -0.43
CA PRO A 91 -9.89 -3.35 -1.56
C PRO A 91 -9.57 -1.85 -1.57
N LYS A 92 -9.59 -1.20 -0.39
CA LYS A 92 -9.36 0.24 -0.26
C LYS A 92 -7.93 0.63 -0.63
N LEU A 93 -6.96 -0.18 -0.20
CA LEU A 93 -5.55 0.00 -0.52
C LEU A 93 -5.26 -0.28 -2.01
N SER A 94 -5.86 -1.33 -2.57
CA SER A 94 -5.73 -1.66 -4.00
C SER A 94 -6.32 -0.57 -4.89
N ASP A 95 -7.50 -0.06 -4.51
CA ASP A 95 -8.15 1.05 -5.20
C ASP A 95 -7.33 2.33 -5.11
N TYR A 96 -6.81 2.68 -3.93
CA TYR A 96 -5.94 3.84 -3.74
C TYR A 96 -4.64 3.71 -4.55
N ALA A 97 -3.97 2.57 -4.52
CA ALA A 97 -2.76 2.35 -5.30
C ALA A 97 -3.01 2.48 -6.81
N THR A 98 -4.15 1.98 -7.29
CA THR A 98 -4.56 2.14 -8.70
C THR A 98 -4.89 3.59 -9.03
N GLU A 99 -5.60 4.29 -8.14
CA GLU A 99 -5.94 5.71 -8.25
C GLU A 99 -4.66 6.56 -8.38
N ILE A 100 -3.68 6.35 -7.52
CA ILE A 100 -2.38 7.05 -7.59
C ILE A 100 -1.63 6.66 -8.86
N GLY A 101 -1.49 5.37 -9.16
CA GLY A 101 -0.77 4.89 -10.35
C GLY A 101 -1.38 5.33 -11.68
N GLN A 102 -2.66 5.69 -11.73
CA GLN A 102 -3.34 6.21 -12.91
C GLN A 102 -3.59 7.72 -12.88
N ASN A 103 -3.08 8.43 -11.87
CA ASN A 103 -3.24 9.86 -11.74
C ASN A 103 -2.39 10.61 -12.78
N GLU A 104 -3.06 11.10 -13.83
CA GLU A 104 -2.41 11.84 -14.92
C GLU A 104 -1.73 13.13 -14.46
N LYS A 105 -2.30 13.83 -13.47
CA LYS A 105 -1.70 15.06 -12.94
C LYS A 105 -0.38 14.79 -12.24
N LEU A 106 -0.32 13.73 -11.42
CA LEU A 106 0.92 13.29 -10.80
C LEU A 106 1.94 12.87 -11.88
N TYR A 107 1.52 12.06 -12.84
CA TYR A 107 2.42 11.66 -13.94
C TYR A 107 3.02 12.87 -14.67
N HIS A 108 2.19 13.86 -15.04
CA HIS A 108 2.67 15.07 -15.71
C HIS A 108 3.57 15.93 -14.83
N ALA A 109 3.32 16.00 -13.53
CA ALA A 109 4.19 16.72 -12.61
C ALA A 109 5.58 16.05 -12.50
N PHE A 110 5.62 14.72 -12.37
CA PHE A 110 6.89 13.96 -12.41
C PHE A 110 7.61 14.11 -13.76
N GLU A 111 6.85 14.10 -14.86
CA GLU A 111 7.40 14.26 -16.21
C GLU A 111 8.01 15.65 -16.38
N THR A 112 7.32 16.70 -15.91
CA THR A 112 7.79 18.09 -15.90
C THR A 112 9.10 18.22 -15.14
N ILE A 113 9.20 17.66 -13.93
CA ILE A 113 10.44 17.66 -13.16
C ILE A 113 11.53 16.94 -13.95
N SER A 114 11.26 15.76 -14.50
CA SER A 114 12.25 14.98 -15.26
C SER A 114 12.80 15.66 -16.52
N GLN A 115 12.06 16.61 -17.07
CA GLN A 115 12.43 17.39 -18.26
C GLN A 115 13.01 18.77 -17.93
N SER A 116 12.97 19.17 -16.65
CA SER A 116 13.49 20.45 -16.18
C SER A 116 15.02 20.44 -16.05
N ALA A 117 15.62 21.64 -16.07
CA ALA A 117 17.05 21.80 -15.78
C ALA A 117 17.40 21.39 -14.33
N ASP A 118 16.43 21.50 -13.41
CA ASP A 118 16.62 21.13 -12.01
C ASP A 118 16.84 19.63 -11.85
N PHE A 119 16.30 18.80 -12.75
CA PHE A 119 16.56 17.36 -12.74
C PHE A 119 18.04 17.04 -12.78
N ASP A 120 18.83 17.74 -13.60
CA ASP A 120 20.26 17.49 -13.73
C ASP A 120 21.03 17.81 -12.44
N ALA A 121 20.51 18.73 -11.62
CA ALA A 121 21.08 19.09 -10.33
C ALA A 121 20.71 18.12 -9.20
N LEU A 122 19.72 17.24 -9.39
CA LEU A 122 19.32 16.26 -8.38
C LEU A 122 20.37 15.17 -8.16
N GLU A 123 20.40 14.65 -6.93
CA GLU A 123 21.22 13.52 -6.54
C GLU A 123 20.82 12.25 -7.31
N PRO A 124 21.75 11.29 -7.52
CA PRO A 124 21.44 10.05 -8.25
C PRO A 124 20.25 9.27 -7.69
N ALA A 125 20.05 9.27 -6.37
CA ALA A 125 18.92 8.62 -5.72
C ALA A 125 17.59 9.31 -6.06
N GLN A 126 17.56 10.64 -6.04
CA GLN A 126 16.36 11.44 -6.37
C GLN A 126 15.95 11.25 -7.83
N LYS A 127 16.93 11.28 -8.75
CA LYS A 127 16.72 10.95 -10.17
C LYS A 127 16.12 9.55 -10.34
N LYS A 128 16.58 8.61 -9.51
CA LYS A 128 16.11 7.22 -9.56
C LYS A 128 14.66 7.08 -9.08
N VAL A 129 14.26 7.81 -8.03
CA VAL A 129 12.87 7.88 -7.56
C VAL A 129 11.96 8.35 -8.70
N ILE A 130 12.28 9.50 -9.31
CA ILE A 130 11.46 10.08 -10.39
C ILE A 130 11.37 9.13 -11.59
N THR A 131 12.50 8.57 -12.04
CA THR A 131 12.52 7.70 -13.23
C THR A 131 11.80 6.36 -12.99
N ASN A 132 11.86 5.81 -11.77
CA ASN A 132 11.08 4.64 -11.40
C ASN A 132 9.59 4.97 -11.35
N ALA A 133 9.20 6.07 -10.69
CA ALA A 133 7.80 6.50 -10.63
C ALA A 133 7.21 6.67 -12.05
N LEU A 134 7.91 7.33 -12.97
CA LEU A 134 7.47 7.47 -14.37
C LEU A 134 7.30 6.14 -15.10
N ARG A 135 8.16 5.13 -14.82
CA ARG A 135 7.96 3.76 -15.31
C ARG A 135 6.70 3.16 -14.69
N ASP A 136 6.53 3.33 -13.39
CA ASP A 136 5.46 2.67 -12.63
C ASP A 136 4.08 3.25 -12.99
N PHE A 137 3.92 4.56 -13.18
CA PHE A 137 2.72 5.16 -13.79
C PHE A 137 2.36 4.52 -15.13
N ARG A 138 3.36 4.28 -15.99
CA ARG A 138 3.14 3.62 -17.30
C ARG A 138 2.70 2.17 -17.13
N LEU A 139 3.28 1.43 -16.19
CA LEU A 139 2.88 0.05 -15.87
C LEU A 139 1.52 -0.04 -15.17
N SER A 140 1.12 1.02 -14.46
CA SER A 140 -0.21 1.21 -13.88
C SER A 140 -1.27 1.62 -14.90
N GLY A 141 -0.88 1.85 -16.16
CA GLY A 141 -1.80 2.17 -17.24
C GLY A 141 -2.26 3.62 -17.25
N VAL A 142 -1.44 4.57 -16.78
CA VAL A 142 -1.79 6.02 -16.80
C VAL A 142 -2.22 6.53 -18.19
N HIS A 143 -1.69 5.94 -19.27
CA HIS A 143 -1.99 6.29 -20.67
C HIS A 143 -3.17 5.51 -21.29
N LEU A 144 -3.74 4.53 -20.57
CA LEU A 144 -4.93 3.83 -21.03
C LEU A 144 -6.10 4.83 -21.14
N GLN A 145 -7.07 4.56 -21.99
CA GLN A 145 -8.25 5.42 -22.14
C GLN A 145 -9.46 4.75 -21.51
N ASP A 146 -10.30 5.54 -20.84
CA ASP A 146 -11.63 5.21 -20.29
C ASP A 146 -11.87 3.73 -19.95
N GLU A 147 -12.42 2.95 -20.88
CA GLU A 147 -12.78 1.54 -20.64
C GLU A 147 -11.58 0.68 -20.25
N ALA A 148 -10.40 0.94 -20.83
CA ALA A 148 -9.18 0.21 -20.52
C ALA A 148 -8.64 0.56 -19.13
N LYS A 149 -8.79 1.82 -18.66
CA LYS A 149 -8.45 2.21 -17.28
C LYS A 149 -9.35 1.50 -16.27
N ASN A 150 -10.66 1.51 -16.52
CA ASN A 150 -11.63 0.82 -15.67
C ASN A 150 -11.35 -0.69 -15.63
N ARG A 151 -11.08 -1.31 -16.78
CA ARG A 151 -10.75 -2.73 -16.84
C ARG A 151 -9.46 -3.06 -16.08
N TYR A 152 -8.44 -2.20 -16.14
CA TYR A 152 -7.23 -2.36 -15.35
C TYR A 152 -7.54 -2.35 -13.85
N ARG A 153 -8.35 -1.39 -13.38
CA ARG A 153 -8.77 -1.31 -11.98
C ARG A 153 -9.49 -2.57 -11.52
N ASP A 154 -10.45 -3.06 -12.32
CA ASP A 154 -11.18 -4.30 -12.02
C ASP A 154 -10.22 -5.49 -11.87
N ILE A 155 -9.24 -5.60 -12.77
CA ILE A 155 -8.23 -6.68 -12.74
C ILE A 155 -7.37 -6.57 -11.47
N MET A 156 -6.92 -5.38 -11.10
CA MET A 156 -6.08 -5.19 -9.91
C MET A 156 -6.83 -5.51 -8.62
N LEU A 157 -8.10 -5.11 -8.53
CA LEU A 157 -8.96 -5.44 -7.40
C LEU A 157 -9.22 -6.96 -7.29
N GLU A 158 -9.53 -7.61 -8.43
CA GLU A 158 -9.72 -9.06 -8.49
C GLU A 158 -8.44 -9.79 -8.10
N LEU A 159 -7.28 -9.36 -8.60
CA LEU A 159 -5.98 -9.94 -8.28
C LEU A 159 -5.68 -9.85 -6.78
N SER A 160 -5.87 -8.67 -6.16
CA SER A 160 -5.69 -8.49 -4.72
C SER A 160 -6.56 -9.43 -3.89
N THR A 161 -7.82 -9.61 -4.32
CA THR A 161 -8.77 -10.51 -3.68
C THR A 161 -8.33 -11.96 -3.80
N LEU A 162 -7.90 -12.38 -5.01
CA LEU A 162 -7.47 -13.74 -5.30
C LEU A 162 -6.19 -14.12 -4.56
N THR A 163 -5.20 -13.23 -4.51
CA THR A 163 -3.95 -13.45 -3.77
C THR A 163 -4.22 -13.68 -2.29
N THR A 164 -5.05 -12.83 -1.68
CA THR A 164 -5.40 -12.96 -0.26
C THR A 164 -6.12 -14.27 0.02
N ARG A 165 -7.12 -14.60 -0.80
CA ARG A 165 -7.85 -15.87 -0.66
C ARG A 165 -6.93 -17.08 -0.83
N PHE A 166 -5.93 -16.99 -1.69
CA PHE A 166 -4.94 -18.05 -1.86
C PHE A 166 -4.08 -18.24 -0.60
N GLU A 167 -3.59 -17.15 0.00
CA GLU A 167 -2.84 -17.17 1.26
C GLU A 167 -3.65 -17.77 2.41
N GLU A 168 -4.91 -17.34 2.56
CA GLU A 168 -5.84 -17.87 3.57
C GLU A 168 -6.09 -19.37 3.37
N ASN A 169 -6.36 -19.81 2.14
CA ASN A 169 -6.58 -21.21 1.84
C ASN A 169 -5.35 -22.08 2.17
N ILE A 170 -4.14 -21.58 1.94
CA ILE A 170 -2.91 -22.30 2.31
C ILE A 170 -2.78 -22.43 3.84
N LEU A 171 -3.03 -21.32 4.56
CA LEU A 171 -2.97 -21.30 6.01
C LEU A 171 -3.98 -22.28 6.61
N ASP A 172 -5.23 -22.20 6.16
CA ASP A 172 -6.33 -23.04 6.65
C ASP A 172 -6.11 -24.52 6.30
N ALA A 173 -5.62 -24.83 5.09
CA ALA A 173 -5.28 -26.21 4.71
C ALA A 173 -4.14 -26.79 5.55
N THR A 174 -3.14 -25.97 5.89
CA THR A 174 -2.01 -26.39 6.73
C THR A 174 -2.44 -26.60 8.19
N HIS A 175 -3.28 -25.71 8.73
CA HIS A 175 -3.82 -25.84 10.09
C HIS A 175 -4.84 -26.97 10.23
N GLY A 176 -5.59 -27.26 9.17
CA GLY A 176 -6.60 -28.32 9.17
C GLY A 176 -6.04 -29.73 9.02
N TRP A 177 -4.73 -29.88 8.82
CA TRP A 177 -4.09 -31.19 8.74
C TRP A 177 -3.61 -31.66 10.11
N ASP A 178 -4.10 -32.82 10.52
CA ASP A 178 -3.58 -33.57 11.65
C ASP A 178 -3.25 -35.01 11.25
N CYS A 179 -2.23 -35.58 11.88
CA CYS A 179 -1.85 -36.98 11.73
C CYS A 179 -1.77 -37.60 13.12
N LEU A 180 -2.86 -38.20 13.57
CA LEU A 180 -2.89 -38.95 14.82
C LEU A 180 -2.12 -40.26 14.65
N ILE A 181 -0.98 -40.36 15.34
CA ILE A 181 -0.18 -41.58 15.40
C ILE A 181 -0.37 -42.22 16.78
N GLU A 182 -1.17 -43.28 16.83
CA GLU A 182 -1.49 -43.99 18.08
C GLU A 182 -0.39 -44.97 18.51
N ASP A 183 0.29 -45.60 17.54
CA ASP A 183 1.39 -46.53 17.79
C ASP A 183 2.75 -45.81 17.75
N LYS A 184 3.45 -45.80 18.88
CA LYS A 184 4.81 -45.26 18.99
C LYS A 184 5.80 -45.92 18.01
N GLY A 185 5.58 -47.17 17.61
CA GLY A 185 6.38 -47.87 16.62
C GLY A 185 6.42 -47.19 15.25
N HIS A 186 5.35 -46.49 14.86
CA HIS A 186 5.27 -45.75 13.60
C HIS A 186 6.06 -44.42 13.59
N LEU A 187 6.66 -44.04 14.73
CA LEU A 187 7.54 -42.87 14.86
C LEU A 187 9.04 -43.24 14.78
N ALA A 188 9.37 -44.50 14.47
CA ALA A 188 10.75 -44.90 14.22
C ALA A 188 11.24 -44.27 12.90
N GLY A 189 12.34 -43.52 12.97
CA GLY A 189 12.87 -42.69 11.87
C GLY A 189 13.35 -43.45 10.65
#